data_AF-A0A958ISH1-F1
#
_entry.id   AF-A0A958ISH1-F1
#
_cell.length_a   1.000
_cell.length_b   1.000
_cell.length_c   1.000
_cell.angle_alpha   90.00
_cell.angle_beta   90.00
_cell.angle_gamma   90.00
#
_symmetry.space_group_name_H-M   'P 1'
#
loop_
_entity.id
_entity.type
_entity.pdbx_description
1 polymer ?
#
loop_
_entity_poly.entity_id
_entity_poly.type
_entity_poly.pdbx_seq_one_letter_code
_entity_poly.pdbx_strand_id
1 'polypeptide(L)'
;MSKHKKIETNDIKDWYLGRFSAFENHLNGSRDIPFHAVRKNALSTFSALGFPGRRDEEWKYTNIAPLLKHQFGLAGEVGNVTEETLRPYLFEGLENNRAVLLNGRYSEALSNYR
;
A
#
# COMPACT_ATOMS: atom_id res chain seq x y z
N MET A 1 -21.75 17.34 -19.58
CA MET A 1 -20.55 16.65 -20.13
C MET A 1 -19.36 17.01 -19.23
N SER A 2 -19.00 16.14 -18.29
CA SER A 2 -17.89 16.41 -17.36
C SER A 2 -16.56 16.14 -18.05
N LYS A 3 -15.74 17.17 -18.25
CA LYS A 3 -14.40 17.05 -18.82
C LYS A 3 -13.53 16.27 -17.83
N HIS A 4 -13.08 15.08 -18.18
CA HIS A 4 -12.07 14.36 -17.40
C HIS A 4 -10.77 15.16 -17.40
N LYS A 5 -10.42 15.76 -16.25
CA LYS A 5 -9.14 16.41 -16.03
C LYS A 5 -8.05 15.34 -16.10
N LYS A 6 -7.12 15.47 -17.05
CA LYS A 6 -5.94 14.60 -17.17
C LYS A 6 -5.06 14.86 -15.95
N ILE A 7 -4.87 13.86 -15.10
CA ILE A 7 -3.97 13.94 -13.93
C ILE A 7 -2.54 13.83 -14.45
N GLU A 8 -1.70 14.82 -14.14
CA GLU A 8 -0.27 14.77 -14.47
C GLU A 8 0.53 14.02 -13.40
N THR A 9 1.74 13.57 -13.74
CA THR A 9 2.61 12.82 -12.81
C THR A 9 2.95 13.63 -11.54
N ASN A 10 3.05 14.95 -11.65
CA ASN A 10 3.27 15.82 -10.48
C ASN A 10 2.02 15.87 -9.59
N ASP A 11 0.82 15.95 -10.17
CA ASP A 11 -0.44 15.97 -9.42
C ASP A 11 -0.62 14.69 -8.58
N ILE A 12 -0.26 13.52 -9.13
CA ILE A 12 -0.36 12.25 -8.40
C ILE A 12 0.72 12.13 -7.31
N LYS A 13 1.93 12.65 -7.53
CA LYS A 13 2.97 12.69 -6.50
C LYS A 13 2.49 13.51 -5.29
N ASP A 14 2.00 14.72 -5.54
CA ASP A 14 1.49 15.62 -4.49
C ASP A 14 0.29 15.02 -3.77
N TRP A 15 -0.56 14.28 -4.49
CA TRP A 15 -1.65 13.50 -3.90
C TRP A 15 -1.15 12.50 -2.86
N TYR A 16 -0.13 11.69 -3.16
CA TYR A 16 0.44 10.73 -2.20
C TYR A 16 1.13 11.42 -1.02
N LEU A 17 1.85 12.53 -1.25
CA LEU A 17 2.47 13.31 -0.18
C LEU A 17 1.41 13.86 0.79
N GLY A 18 0.32 14.41 0.27
CA GLY A 18 -0.82 14.88 1.08
C GLY A 18 -1.49 13.76 1.87
N ARG A 19 -1.65 12.57 1.26
CA ARG A 19 -2.21 11.39 1.94
C ARG A 19 -1.33 10.91 3.09
N PHE A 20 -0.01 10.95 2.94
CA PHE A 20 0.89 10.60 4.03
C PHE A 20 0.77 11.60 5.18
N SER A 21 0.74 12.91 4.89
CA SER A 21 0.53 13.95 5.92
C SER A 21 -0.79 13.74 6.68
N ALA A 22 -1.89 13.43 5.96
CA ALA A 22 -3.15 13.09 6.60
C ALA A 22 -3.03 11.85 7.50
N PHE A 23 -2.36 10.78 7.04
CA PHE A 23 -2.08 9.60 7.85
C PHE A 23 -1.28 9.95 9.12
N GLU A 24 -0.23 10.77 8.98
CA GLU A 24 0.60 11.18 10.11
C GLU A 24 -0.20 11.93 11.17
N ASN A 25 -1.15 12.78 10.77
CA ASN A 25 -2.00 13.54 11.69
C ASN A 25 -2.87 12.64 12.58
N HIS A 26 -3.20 11.43 12.12
CA HIS A 26 -4.00 10.44 12.87
C HIS A 26 -3.17 9.48 13.73
N LEU A 27 -1.83 9.61 13.76
CA LEU A 27 -0.97 8.82 14.64
C LEU A 27 -1.06 9.33 16.09
N ASN A 28 -2.04 8.85 16.84
CA ASN A 28 -2.26 9.16 18.26
C ASN A 28 -1.17 8.51 19.15
N GLY A 29 0.05 9.06 19.15
CA GLY A 29 1.19 8.58 19.97
C GLY A 29 2.10 7.57 19.27
N SER A 30 1.74 7.08 18.09
CA SER A 30 2.57 6.17 17.30
C SER A 30 3.69 6.87 16.50
N ARG A 31 3.86 8.18 16.66
CA ARG A 31 4.92 8.96 16.00
C ARG A 31 6.30 8.67 16.58
N ASP A 32 6.36 8.21 17.82
CA ASP A 32 7.61 7.93 18.53
C ASP A 32 8.12 6.49 18.30
N ILE A 33 7.36 5.68 17.55
CA ILE A 33 7.77 4.32 17.18
C ILE A 33 8.91 4.40 16.15
N PRO A 34 10.03 3.66 16.29
CA PRO A 34 11.16 3.72 15.36
C PRO A 34 10.79 3.54 13.88
N PHE A 35 9.75 2.75 13.60
CA PHE A 35 9.27 2.51 12.25
C PHE A 35 8.66 3.76 11.57
N HIS A 36 8.20 4.75 12.35
CA HIS A 36 7.71 6.01 11.79
C HIS A 36 8.84 6.81 11.13
N ALA A 37 10.05 6.80 11.72
CA ALA A 37 11.22 7.44 11.12
C ALA A 37 11.60 6.80 9.77
N VAL A 38 11.51 5.47 9.67
CA VAL A 38 11.71 4.74 8.39
C VAL A 38 10.71 5.21 7.33
N ARG A 39 9.43 5.34 7.69
CA ARG A 39 8.39 5.84 6.78
C ARG A 39 8.66 7.27 6.31
N LYS A 40 9.09 8.17 7.20
CA LYS A 40 9.47 9.55 6.84
C LYS A 40 10.64 9.59 5.87
N ASN A 41 11.68 8.80 6.12
CA ASN A 41 12.83 8.74 5.23
C ASN A 41 12.44 8.23 3.83
N ALA A 42 11.62 7.17 3.78
CA ALA A 42 11.09 6.64 2.52
C ALA A 42 10.24 7.68 1.77
N LEU A 43 9.38 8.44 2.45
CA LEU A 43 8.59 9.50 1.83
C LEU A 43 9.47 10.64 1.32
N SER A 44 10.51 11.04 2.07
CA SER A 44 11.46 12.06 1.65
C SER A 44 12.19 11.64 0.36
N THR A 45 12.64 10.39 0.31
CA THR A 45 13.26 9.79 -0.88
C THR A 45 12.29 9.79 -2.06
N PHE A 46 11.04 9.37 -1.85
CA PHE A 46 10.00 9.40 -2.86
C PHE A 46 9.68 10.82 -3.35
N SER A 47 9.66 11.81 -2.46
CA SER A 47 9.41 13.22 -2.81
C SER A 47 10.48 13.75 -3.78
N ALA A 48 11.75 13.38 -3.53
CA ALA A 48 12.91 13.76 -4.33
C ALA A 48 12.97 13.03 -5.68
N LEU A 49 12.73 11.71 -5.70
CA LEU A 49 12.85 10.89 -6.91
C LEU A 49 11.60 10.89 -7.78
N GLY A 50 10.41 10.92 -7.17
CA GLY A 50 9.14 10.80 -7.86
C GLY A 50 8.86 9.39 -8.41
N PHE A 51 7.95 9.31 -9.39
CA PHE A 51 7.64 8.07 -10.10
C PHE A 51 8.61 7.85 -11.26
N PRO A 52 9.06 6.60 -11.49
CA PRO A 52 9.91 6.29 -12.62
C PRO A 52 9.15 6.41 -13.95
N GLY A 53 9.89 6.69 -15.02
CA GLY A 53 9.40 6.71 -16.38
C GLY A 53 10.16 5.74 -17.27
N ARG A 54 9.73 5.61 -18.54
CA ARG A 54 10.39 4.72 -19.52
C ARG A 54 11.82 5.13 -19.89
N ARG A 55 12.27 6.30 -19.42
CA ARG A 55 13.66 6.79 -19.58
C ARG A 55 14.58 6.20 -18.52
N ASP A 56 14.05 5.73 -17.40
CA ASP A 56 14.81 4.98 -16.40
C ASP A 56 15.02 3.56 -16.93
N GLU A 57 16.28 3.10 -16.97
CA GLU A 57 16.65 1.83 -17.61
C GLU A 57 15.87 0.63 -17.03
N GLU A 58 15.74 0.58 -15.71
CA GLU A 58 14.97 -0.42 -14.96
C GLU A 58 13.46 -0.44 -15.31
N TRP A 59 12.95 0.64 -15.91
CA TRP A 59 11.52 0.81 -16.23
C TRP A 59 11.22 0.89 -17.73
N LYS A 60 12.23 0.70 -18.58
CA LYS A 60 12.11 0.79 -20.05
C LYS A 60 10.95 -0.04 -20.62
N TYR A 61 10.73 -1.23 -20.05
CA TYR A 61 9.72 -2.20 -20.48
C TYR A 61 8.50 -2.28 -19.55
N THR A 62 8.45 -1.49 -18.47
CA THR A 62 7.35 -1.51 -17.50
C THR A 62 6.65 -0.15 -17.48
N ASN A 63 5.60 0.00 -18.31
CA ASN A 63 4.86 1.26 -18.40
C ASN A 63 3.87 1.43 -17.24
N ILE A 64 4.22 2.25 -16.25
CA ILE A 64 3.33 2.57 -15.11
C ILE A 64 2.38 3.74 -15.35
N ALA A 65 2.46 4.43 -16.49
CA ALA A 65 1.60 5.58 -16.78
C ALA A 65 0.09 5.31 -16.62
N PRO A 66 -0.45 4.10 -16.92
CA PRO A 66 -1.84 3.79 -16.63
C PRO A 66 -2.17 3.83 -15.13
N LEU A 67 -1.28 3.32 -14.27
CA LEU A 67 -1.47 3.31 -12.81
C LEU A 67 -1.52 4.73 -12.24
N LEU A 68 -0.67 5.63 -12.77
CA LEU A 68 -0.57 7.02 -12.31
C LEU A 68 -1.81 7.88 -12.61
N LYS A 69 -2.77 7.36 -13.40
CA LYS A 69 -4.07 8.00 -13.62
C LYS A 69 -5.05 7.77 -12.48
N HIS A 70 -4.73 6.91 -11.52
CA HIS A 70 -5.59 6.54 -10.41
C HIS A 70 -5.03 7.04 -9.09
N GLN A 71 -5.90 7.63 -8.27
CA GLN A 71 -5.60 8.06 -6.90
C GLN A 71 -5.97 6.94 -5.92
N PHE A 72 -5.05 6.02 -5.64
CA PHE A 72 -5.31 4.82 -4.83
C PHE A 72 -5.42 5.12 -3.34
N GLY A 73 -6.64 5.11 -2.80
CA GLY A 73 -6.90 5.21 -1.37
C GLY A 73 -6.34 4.05 -0.54
N LEU A 74 -6.34 4.23 0.79
CA LEU A 74 -6.12 3.10 1.70
C LEU A 74 -7.27 2.11 1.54
N ALA A 75 -6.95 0.82 1.63
CA ALA A 75 -7.96 -0.21 1.64
C ALA A 75 -8.95 0.01 2.81
N GLY A 76 -10.23 -0.19 2.52
CA GLY A 76 -11.30 -0.05 3.51
C GLY A 76 -11.34 -1.22 4.49
N GLU A 77 -12.43 -1.26 5.25
CA GLU A 77 -12.70 -2.37 6.17
C GLU A 77 -12.65 -3.71 5.45
N VAL A 78 -12.12 -4.70 6.16
CA VAL A 78 -12.07 -6.06 5.66
C VAL A 78 -13.49 -6.63 5.71
N GLY A 79 -13.91 -7.28 4.63
CA GLY A 79 -15.17 -8.03 4.63
C GLY A 79 -15.13 -9.24 5.56
N ASN A 80 -16.18 -10.06 5.52
CA ASN A 80 -16.20 -11.29 6.31
C ASN A 80 -15.27 -12.35 5.70
N VAL A 81 -14.02 -12.43 6.18
CA VAL A 81 -13.04 -13.45 5.81
C VAL A 81 -12.93 -14.44 6.96
N THR A 82 -13.21 -15.71 6.68
CA THR A 82 -13.21 -16.81 7.66
C THR A 82 -12.22 -17.91 7.28
N GLU A 83 -12.00 -18.89 8.15
CA GLU A 83 -11.15 -20.05 7.84
C GLU A 83 -11.67 -20.82 6.62
N GLU A 84 -13.00 -20.92 6.45
CA GLU A 84 -13.62 -21.54 5.28
C GLU A 84 -13.32 -20.77 3.99
N THR A 85 -13.14 -19.45 4.09
CA THR A 85 -12.73 -18.60 2.96
C THR A 85 -11.30 -18.91 2.54
N LEU A 86 -10.43 -19.25 3.50
CA LEU A 86 -9.03 -19.57 3.27
C LEU A 86 -8.82 -21.00 2.78
N ARG A 87 -9.61 -21.95 3.28
CA ARG A 87 -9.45 -23.40 3.08
C ARG A 87 -9.11 -23.81 1.63
N PRO A 88 -9.74 -23.27 0.57
CA PRO A 88 -9.41 -23.65 -0.81
C PRO A 88 -7.99 -23.28 -1.28
N TYR A 89 -7.34 -22.35 -0.58
CA TYR A 89 -6.00 -21.83 -0.89
C TYR A 89 -4.93 -22.37 0.05
N LEU A 90 -5.31 -23.20 1.02
CA LEU A 90 -4.38 -23.83 1.95
C LEU A 90 -3.90 -25.17 1.40
N PHE A 91 -2.66 -25.51 1.74
CA PHE A 91 -2.11 -26.84 1.46
C PHE A 91 -2.65 -27.82 2.51
N GLU A 92 -3.48 -28.77 2.08
CA GLU A 92 -3.99 -29.81 2.95
C GLU A 92 -2.85 -30.66 3.54
N GLY A 93 -2.93 -30.95 4.84
CA GLY A 93 -1.96 -31.80 5.55
C GLY A 93 -0.59 -31.16 5.81
N LEU A 94 -0.40 -29.88 5.45
CA LEU A 94 0.84 -29.17 5.75
C LEU A 94 0.77 -28.50 7.12
N GLU A 95 1.61 -28.97 8.03
CA GLU A 95 1.81 -28.31 9.31
C GLU A 95 2.74 -27.12 9.13
N ASN A 96 2.17 -25.92 9.07
CA ASN A 96 2.91 -24.68 8.84
C ASN A 96 2.52 -23.56 9.81
N ASN A 97 3.45 -22.61 9.94
CA ASN A 97 3.16 -21.31 10.52
C ASN A 97 2.51 -20.44 9.44
N ARG A 98 1.33 -19.90 9.75
CA ARG A 98 0.55 -19.08 8.83
C ARG A 98 0.31 -17.70 9.41
N ALA A 99 0.78 -16.67 8.71
CA ALA A 99 0.43 -15.28 8.97
C ALA A 99 -0.56 -14.79 7.89
N VAL A 100 -1.72 -14.31 8.33
CA VAL A 100 -2.77 -13.77 7.44
C VAL A 100 -2.79 -12.25 7.55
N LEU A 101 -2.65 -11.58 6.41
CA LEU A 101 -2.80 -10.12 6.30
C LEU A 101 -4.03 -9.79 5.46
N LEU A 102 -4.99 -9.11 6.05
CA LEU A 102 -6.22 -8.66 5.39
C LEU A 102 -6.10 -7.15 5.15
N ASN A 103 -6.09 -6.73 3.89
CA ASN A 103 -5.91 -5.32 3.50
C ASN A 103 -4.68 -4.65 4.17
N GLY A 104 -3.60 -5.41 4.35
CA GLY A 104 -2.36 -4.95 4.98
C GLY A 104 -2.37 -4.93 6.51
N ARG A 105 -3.44 -5.44 7.16
CA ARG A 105 -3.55 -5.60 8.61
C ARG A 105 -3.40 -7.06 9.00
N TYR A 106 -2.57 -7.35 10.00
CA TYR A 106 -2.42 -8.69 10.53
C TYR A 106 -3.73 -9.17 11.20
N SER A 107 -4.15 -10.40 10.89
CA SER A 107 -5.32 -11.05 11.50
C SER A 107 -4.87 -12.18 12.42
N GLU A 108 -4.90 -11.94 13.72
CA GLU A 108 -4.57 -12.97 14.71
C GLU A 108 -5.52 -14.16 14.64
N ALA A 109 -6.82 -13.89 14.47
CA ALA A 109 -7.86 -14.92 14.44
C ALA A 109 -7.74 -15.94 13.29
N LEU A 110 -7.12 -15.54 12.17
CA LEU A 110 -6.92 -16.40 10.99
C LEU A 110 -5.47 -16.89 10.87
N SER A 111 -4.56 -16.35 11.67
CA SER A 111 -3.17 -16.76 11.71
C SER A 111 -2.98 -17.88 12.71
N ASN A 112 -1.98 -18.72 12.48
CA ASN A 112 -1.56 -19.73 13.44
C ASN A 112 -0.03 -19.82 13.44
N TYR A 113 0.53 -20.11 14.60
CA TYR A 113 1.94 -20.43 14.74
C TYR A 113 2.01 -21.66 15.64
N ARG A 114 2.82 -22.63 15.24
CA ARG A 114 3.15 -23.83 15.98
C ARG A 114 4.44 -23.63 16.77
#